data_AF-A0A2M9MW42-F1
#
_entry.id   AF-A0A2M9MW42-F1
#
_cell.length_a   1.000
_cell.length_b   1.000
_cell.length_c   1.000
_cell.angle_alpha   90.00
_cell.angle_beta   90.00
_cell.angle_gamma   90.00
#
_symmetry.space_group_name_H-M   'P 1'
#
loop_
_entity.id
_entity.type
_entity.pdbx_description
1 polymer ?
#
loop_
_entity_poly.entity_id
_entity_poly.type
_entity_poly.pdbx_seq_one_letter_code
_entity_poly.pdbx_strand_id
1 'polypeptide(L)' 'MENPLDEILKISNQLPMVVLQDINQRIGDWLAMGGKSTDSYIEQQLQFARRFVKDDVSHE' A
#
# COMPACT_ATOMS: atom_id res chain seq x y z
N MET A 1 4.83 16.46 -4.36
CA MET A 1 3.93 15.30 -4.49
C MET A 1 4.56 14.20 -3.67
N GLU A 2 3.88 13.73 -2.63
CA GLU A 2 4.40 12.61 -1.82
C GLU A 2 4.29 11.32 -2.63
N ASN A 3 5.32 10.48 -2.56
CA ASN A 3 5.39 9.23 -3.29
C ASN A 3 4.36 8.26 -2.67
N PRO A 4 3.49 7.60 -3.46
CA PRO A 4 2.47 6.73 -2.89
C PRO A 4 3.07 5.54 -2.11
N LEU A 5 4.30 5.14 -2.43
CA LEU A 5 5.05 4.17 -1.62
C LEU A 5 5.34 4.66 -0.20
N ASP A 6 5.72 5.94 -0.04
CA ASP A 6 6.00 6.52 1.29
C ASP A 6 4.71 6.57 2.13
N GLU A 7 3.57 6.88 1.50
CA GLU A 7 2.27 6.84 2.16
C GLU A 7 1.89 5.41 2.61
N ILE A 8 2.20 4.39 1.82
CA ILE A 8 1.99 2.98 2.22
C ILE A 8 2.84 2.65 3.45
N LEU A 9 4.11 3.09 3.48
CA LEU A 9 4.98 2.88 4.63
C LEU A 9 4.45 3.54 5.90
N LYS A 10 3.88 4.75 5.81
CA LYS A 10 3.27 5.46 6.96
C LYS A 10 2.10 4.70 7.58
N ILE A 11 1.29 4.02 6.77
CA ILE A 11 0.11 3.26 7.24
C ILE A 11 0.40 1.77 7.42
N SER A 12 1.59 1.29 7.08
CA SER A 12 1.96 -0.13 7.11
C SER A 12 1.76 -0.78 8.48
N ASN A 13 1.94 -0.02 9.56
CA ASN A 13 1.75 -0.46 10.94
C ASN A 13 0.27 -0.67 11.34
N GLN A 14 -0.67 -0.13 10.57
CA GLN A 14 -2.11 -0.27 10.77
C GLN A 14 -2.69 -1.37 9.87
N LEU A 15 -1.90 -1.97 8.98
CA LEU A 15 -2.35 -3.03 8.11
C LEU A 15 -2.18 -4.40 8.78
N PRO A 16 -3.13 -5.33 8.59
CA PRO A 16 -2.92 -6.72 8.94
C PRO A 16 -1.68 -7.27 8.23
N MET A 17 -0.91 -8.11 8.91
CA MET A 17 0.36 -8.67 8.39
C MET A 17 0.18 -9.33 7.00
N VAL A 18 -0.93 -10.05 6.80
CA VAL A 18 -1.25 -10.71 5.52
C VAL A 18 -1.44 -9.68 4.39
N VAL A 19 -2.12 -8.58 4.68
CA VAL A 19 -2.39 -7.49 3.71
C VAL A 19 -1.10 -6.74 3.39
N LEU A 20 -0.30 -6.42 4.41
CA LEU A 20 1.00 -5.77 4.21
C LEU A 20 1.95 -6.62 3.36
N GLN A 21 1.97 -7.95 3.59
CA GLN A 21 2.81 -8.86 2.83
C GLN A 21 2.38 -8.94 1.36
N ASP A 22 1.08 -9.01 1.06
CA ASP A 22 0.55 -9.01 -0.31
C ASP A 22 0.91 -7.71 -1.05
N ILE A 23 0.72 -6.56 -0.41
CA ILE A 23 1.07 -5.25 -0.98
C ILE A 23 2.58 -5.17 -1.25
N ASN A 24 3.42 -5.56 -0.29
CA ASN A 24 4.87 -5.55 -0.47
C ASN A 24 5.31 -6.45 -1.63
N GLN A 25 4.71 -7.63 -1.77
CA GLN A 25 5.02 -8.54 -2.88
C GLN A 25 4.64 -7.92 -4.23
N ARG A 26 3.42 -7.39 -4.35
CA ARG A 26 2.94 -6.73 -5.58
C ARG A 26 3.79 -5.55 -6.00
N ILE A 27 4.18 -4.72 -5.04
CA ILE A 27 5.07 -3.58 -5.29
C ILE A 27 6.46 -4.08 -5.71
N GLY A 28 7.00 -5.08 -5.02
CA GLY A 28 8.29 -5.69 -5.36
C GLY A 28 8.30 -6.25 -6.78
N ASP A 29 7.27 -6.99 -7.15
CA ASP A 29 7.10 -7.55 -8.49
C ASP A 29 6.98 -6.45 -9.55
N TRP A 30 6.21 -5.39 -9.26
CA TRP A 30 6.07 -4.24 -10.16
C TRP A 30 7.40 -3.52 -10.41
N LEU A 31 8.16 -3.26 -9.35
CA LEU A 31 9.48 -2.64 -9.44
C LEU A 31 10.48 -3.54 -10.18
N ALA A 32 10.43 -4.86 -9.95
CA ALA A 32 11.26 -5.83 -10.66
C ALA A 32 10.97 -5.88 -12.17
N MET A 33 9.73 -5.58 -12.57
CA MET A 33 9.32 -5.45 -13.98
C MET A 33 9.73 -4.11 -14.62
N GLY A 34 10.38 -3.22 -13.87
CA GLY A 34 10.78 -1.89 -14.33
C GLY A 34 9.73 -0.80 -14.09
N GLY A 35 8.68 -1.11 -13.32
CA GLY A 35 7.71 -0.13 -12.84
C GLY A 35 8.32 0.86 -11.85
N LYS A 36 7.65 1.99 -11.65
CA LYS A 36 8.09 3.06 -10.74
C LYS A 36 7.21 3.11 -9.51
N SER A 37 7.80 3.58 -8.40
CA SER A 37 7.07 3.83 -7.15
C SER A 37 5.99 4.90 -7.30
N THR A 38 6.05 5.74 -8.33
CA THR A 38 5.09 6.81 -8.61
C THR A 38 4.04 6.43 -9.64
N ASP A 39 4.02 5.17 -10.09
CA ASP A 39 3.04 4.72 -11.07
C ASP A 39 1.64 4.63 -10.44
N SER A 40 0.62 4.82 -11.26
CA SER A 40 -0.78 4.69 -10.84
C SER A 40 -1.10 3.31 -10.23
N TYR A 41 -0.31 2.27 -10.55
CA TYR A 41 -0.44 0.97 -9.90
C TYR A 41 -0.16 1.04 -8.39
N ILE A 42 0.87 1.79 -7.97
CA ILE A 42 1.23 1.97 -6.57
C ILE A 42 0.18 2.83 -5.86
N GLU A 43 -0.39 3.82 -6.55
CA GLU A 43 -1.53 4.60 -6.04
C GLU A 43 -2.75 3.70 -5.76
N GLN A 44 -3.01 2.70 -6.62
CA GLN A 44 -4.08 1.73 -6.38
C GLN A 44 -3.80 0.87 -5.13
N GLN A 45 -2.55 0.42 -4.94
CA GLN A 45 -2.16 -0.32 -3.72
C GLN A 45 -2.31 0.55 -2.47
N LEU A 46 -1.95 1.83 -2.54
CA LEU A 46 -2.16 2.78 -1.46
C LEU A 46 -3.65 2.97 -1.14
N GLN A 47 -4.50 3.11 -2.16
CA GLN A 47 -5.93 3.32 -1.95
C GLN A 47 -6.60 2.08 -1.35
N PHE A 48 -6.15 0.88 -1.74
CA PHE A 48 -6.54 -0.38 -1.12
C PHE A 48 -6.13 -0.40 0.37
N ALA A 49 -4.85 -0.16 0.67
CA ALA A 49 -4.34 -0.10 2.04
C ALA A 49 -5.13 0.89 2.92
N ARG A 50 -5.43 2.10 2.42
CA ARG A 50 -6.22 3.10 3.14
C ARG A 50 -7.66 2.63 3.45
N ARG A 51 -8.27 1.83 2.58
CA ARG A 51 -9.60 1.27 2.84
C ARG A 51 -9.56 0.29 4.01
N PHE A 52 -8.56 -0.59 4.06
CA PHE A 52 -8.37 -1.51 5.19
C PHE A 52 -8.22 -0.76 6.52
N VAL A 53 -7.39 0.28 6.53
CA VAL A 53 -7.18 1.10 7.74
C VAL A 53 -8.48 1.79 8.16
N LYS A 54 -9.27 2.32 7.22
CA LYS A 54 -10.53 3.01 7.52
C LYS A 54 -11.62 2.07 8.05
N ASP A 55 -11.67 0.85 7.54
CA ASP A 55 -12.66 -0.14 7.96
C ASP A 55 -12.34 -0.70 9.37
N ASP A 56 -11.05 -0.76 9.75
CA ASP A 56 -10.62 -1.15 11.10
C ASP A 56 -11.05 -0.13 12.18
N VAL A 57 -11.01 1.16 11.85
CA VAL A 57 -11.41 2.26 12.77
C VAL A 57 -12.94 2.38 12.91
N SER A 58 -13.73 1.71 12.07
CA SER A 58 -15.20 1.79 12.10
C SER A 58 -15.85 0.78 13.08
N HIS A 59 -15.06 0.13 13.94
CA HIS A 59 -15.51 -0.78 14.99
C HIS A 59 -15.16 -0.26 16.40
N GLU A 60 -15.40 1.03 16.65
CA GLU A 60 -15.47 1.63 18.01
C GLU A 60 -16.88 2.10 18.37
#